data_AF-A0A0N0NMG0-F1
#
_entry.id   AF-A0A0N0NMG0-F1
#
_cell.length_a   1.000
_cell.length_b   1.000
_cell.length_c   1.000
_cell.angle_alpha   90.00
_cell.angle_beta   90.00
_cell.angle_gamma   90.00
#
_symmetry.space_group_name_H-M   'P 1'
#
loop_
_entity.id
_entity.type
_entity.pdbx_description
1 polymer ?
#
loop_
_entity_poly.entity_id
_entity_poly.type
_entity_poly.pdbx_seq_one_letter_code
_entity_poly.pdbx_strand_id
1 'polypeptide(L)'
;MAAVYPSTAAIYLFRISAALNAISVPGHIAFGKEHVDPSLETLSKGTRQQRTAAAGTANGWDYMNAGFATLAVYNYYWSITGGPKTTPEKTLFWSLLAASLWAARRYAAAGVYSPLTSVAVAPLLSLAGWYAA
;
A
#
# COMPACT_ATOMS: atom_id res chain seq x y z
N MET A 1 25.99 -7.95 -21.71
CA MET A 1 24.92 -6.94 -21.63
C MET A 1 25.42 -5.81 -20.74
N ALA A 2 25.38 -4.56 -21.19
CA ALA A 2 25.76 -3.42 -20.35
C ALA A 2 24.71 -3.24 -19.25
N ALA A 3 25.15 -2.90 -18.03
CA ALA A 3 24.24 -2.56 -16.94
C ALA A 3 23.53 -1.25 -17.30
N VAL A 4 22.21 -1.31 -17.49
CA VAL A 4 21.37 -0.11 -17.63
C VAL A 4 21.03 0.34 -16.22
N TYR A 5 21.65 1.44 -15.79
CA TYR A 5 21.36 2.05 -14.51
C TYR A 5 20.05 2.85 -14.59
N PRO A 6 19.18 2.78 -13.57
CA PRO A 6 17.96 3.57 -13.55
C PRO A 6 18.27 5.06 -13.57
N SER A 7 17.39 5.84 -14.20
CA SER A 7 17.50 7.30 -14.15
C SER A 7 17.41 7.82 -12.72
N THR A 8 18.06 8.95 -12.45
CA THR A 8 17.98 9.64 -11.16
C THR A 8 16.52 9.90 -10.74
N ALA A 9 15.65 10.24 -11.70
CA ALA A 9 14.22 10.44 -11.45
C ALA A 9 13.54 9.15 -10.97
N ALA A 10 13.79 8.02 -11.64
CA ALA A 10 13.26 6.71 -11.23
C ALA A 10 13.68 6.34 -9.81
N ILE A 11 14.97 6.53 -9.48
CA ILE A 11 15.51 6.25 -8.15
C ILE A 11 14.74 7.03 -7.08
N TYR A 12 14.55 8.35 -7.28
CA TYR A 12 13.84 9.18 -6.31
C TYR A 12 12.37 8.81 -6.18
N LEU A 13 11.67 8.57 -7.30
CA LEU A 13 10.26 8.19 -7.28
C LEU A 13 10.02 6.89 -6.49
N PHE A 14 10.86 5.88 -6.72
CA PHE A 14 10.83 4.65 -5.95
C PHE A 14 11.18 4.85 -4.47
N ARG A 15 12.20 5.66 -4.14
CA ARG A 15 12.57 5.92 -2.75
C ARG A 15 11.52 6.71 -1.97
N ILE A 16 10.88 7.69 -2.60
CA ILE A 16 9.77 8.42 -2.01
C ILE A 16 8.60 7.46 -1.78
N SER A 17 8.25 6.64 -2.76
CA SER A 17 7.24 5.59 -2.58
C SER A 17 7.58 4.64 -1.41
N ALA A 18 8.84 4.22 -1.31
CA ALA A 18 9.29 3.36 -0.22
C ALA A 18 9.11 4.04 1.15
N ALA A 19 9.52 5.31 1.27
CA ALA A 19 9.38 6.08 2.50
C ALA A 19 7.91 6.30 2.87
N LEU A 20 7.05 6.64 1.91
CA LEU A 20 5.62 6.81 2.15
C LEU A 20 5.01 5.51 2.67
N ASN A 21 5.29 4.37 2.03
CA ASN A 21 4.81 3.07 2.50
C ASN A 21 5.32 2.72 3.91
N ALA A 22 6.59 2.97 4.21
CA ALA A 22 7.18 2.71 5.52
C ALA A 22 6.53 3.55 6.63
N ILE A 23 6.36 4.86 6.41
CA ILE A 23 5.71 5.78 7.36
C ILE A 23 4.21 5.47 7.50
N SER A 24 3.59 4.92 6.46
CA SER A 24 2.18 4.55 6.49
C SER A 24 1.89 3.39 7.42
N VAL A 25 2.86 2.53 7.76
CA VAL A 25 2.66 1.43 8.72
C VAL A 25 2.27 1.97 10.12
N PRO A 26 3.09 2.79 10.80
CA PRO A 26 2.69 3.36 12.09
C PRO A 26 1.46 4.27 11.97
N GLY A 27 1.32 5.02 10.87
CA GLY A 27 0.13 5.85 10.62
C GLY A 27 -1.16 5.04 10.51
N HIS A 28 -1.13 3.90 9.82
CA HIS A 28 -2.27 3.00 9.64
C HIS A 28 -2.63 2.28 10.94
N ILE A 29 -1.64 1.90 11.77
CA ILE A 29 -1.88 1.37 13.12
C ILE A 29 -2.56 2.42 14.00
N ALA A 30 -2.07 3.66 14.00
CA ALA A 30 -2.66 4.74 14.79
C ALA A 30 -4.10 5.05 14.35
N PHE A 31 -4.32 5.18 13.04
CA PHE A 31 -5.66 5.38 12.47
C PHE A 31 -6.60 4.23 12.82
N GLY A 32 -6.10 2.98 12.81
CA GLY A 32 -6.84 1.80 13.20
C GLY A 32 -7.38 1.91 14.63
N LYS A 33 -6.51 2.26 15.58
CA LYS A 33 -6.88 2.46 16.98
C LYS A 33 -7.91 3.55 17.19
N GLU A 34 -7.81 4.64 16.44
CA GLU A 34 -8.71 5.80 16.60
C GLU A 34 -10.09 5.60 15.96
N HIS A 35 -10.15 4.94 14.80
CA HIS A 35 -11.37 4.92 13.99
C HIS A 35 -11.91 3.51 13.68
N VAL A 36 -11.02 2.52 13.54
CA VAL A 36 -11.40 1.17 13.11
C VAL A 36 -11.75 0.29 14.32
N ASP A 37 -10.87 0.22 15.31
CA ASP A 37 -11.03 -0.64 16.49
C ASP A 37 -12.35 -0.40 17.24
N PRO A 38 -12.81 0.86 17.48
CA PRO A 38 -14.11 1.10 18.11
C PRO A 38 -15.30 0.58 17.29
N SER A 39 -15.20 0.68 15.96
CA SER A 39 -16.21 0.19 15.03
C SER A 39 -16.24 -1.34 15.02
N LEU A 40 -15.06 -1.98 15.03
CA LEU A 40 -14.93 -3.44 15.14
C LEU A 40 -15.47 -3.97 16.46
N GLU A 41 -15.18 -3.29 17.57
CA GLU A 41 -15.71 -3.66 18.88
C GLU A 41 -17.24 -3.62 18.88
N THR A 42 -17.83 -2.58 18.31
CA THR A 42 -19.29 -2.44 18.17
C THR A 42 -19.88 -3.60 17.35
N LEU A 43 -19.29 -3.90 16.19
CA LEU A 43 -19.73 -5.00 15.33
C LEU A 43 -19.55 -6.38 15.98
N SER A 44 -18.52 -6.55 16.81
CA SER A 44 -18.22 -7.81 17.50
C SER A 44 -19.31 -8.22 18.51
N LYS A 45 -20.11 -7.26 18.99
CA LYS A 45 -21.23 -7.49 19.92
C LYS A 45 -22.55 -7.78 19.19
N GLY A 46 -22.58 -7.68 17.86
CA GLY A 46 -23.77 -7.82 17.03
C GLY A 46 -24.12 -9.27 16.65
N THR A 47 -24.87 -9.42 15.56
CA THR A 47 -25.26 -10.70 14.95
C THR A 47 -24.05 -11.50 14.47
N ARG A 48 -24.23 -12.80 14.17
CA ARG A 48 -23.16 -13.63 13.59
C ARG A 48 -22.55 -12.99 12.33
N GLN A 49 -23.38 -12.40 11.47
CA GLN A 49 -22.90 -11.72 10.26
C GLN A 49 -22.01 -10.52 10.58
N GLN A 50 -22.39 -9.71 11.57
CA GLN A 50 -21.59 -8.56 12.01
C GLN A 50 -20.27 -9.00 12.64
N ARG A 51 -20.27 -10.08 13.43
CA ARG A 51 -19.03 -10.65 14.00
C ARG A 51 -18.10 -11.18 12.93
N THR A 52 -18.63 -11.87 11.92
CA THR A 52 -17.83 -12.33 10.76
C THR A 52 -17.22 -11.16 10.01
N ALA A 53 -17.99 -10.08 9.80
CA ALA A 53 -17.48 -8.87 9.15
C ALA A 53 -16.39 -8.21 10.00
N ALA A 54 -16.56 -8.11 11.31
CA ALA A 54 -15.55 -7.56 12.22
C ALA A 54 -14.24 -8.35 12.15
N ALA A 55 -14.30 -9.68 12.25
CA ALA A 55 -13.12 -10.53 12.17
C ALA A 55 -12.42 -10.42 10.80
N GLY A 56 -13.19 -10.40 9.71
CA GLY A 56 -12.65 -10.23 8.36
C GLY A 56 -11.97 -8.87 8.15
N THR A 57 -12.59 -7.79 8.63
CA THR A 57 -12.00 -6.45 8.56
C THR A 57 -10.75 -6.32 9.44
N ALA A 58 -10.75 -6.87 10.65
CA ALA A 58 -9.57 -6.87 11.52
C ALA A 58 -8.39 -7.57 10.85
N ASN A 59 -8.61 -8.78 10.33
CA ASN A 59 -7.57 -9.51 9.61
C ASN A 59 -7.09 -8.75 8.37
N GLY A 60 -8.02 -8.21 7.57
CA GLY A 60 -7.68 -7.39 6.41
C GLY A 60 -6.85 -6.16 6.78
N TRP A 61 -7.16 -5.52 7.92
CA TRP A 61 -6.44 -4.37 8.43
C TRP A 61 -4.98 -4.70 8.79
N ASP A 62 -4.75 -5.82 9.47
CA ASP A 62 -3.40 -6.27 9.84
C ASP A 62 -2.59 -6.69 8.61
N TYR A 63 -3.22 -7.38 7.65
CA TYR A 63 -2.59 -7.73 6.38
C TYR A 63 -2.15 -6.49 5.58
N MET A 64 -2.88 -5.38 5.67
CA MET A 64 -2.48 -4.13 5.00
C MET A 64 -1.19 -3.55 5.59
N ASN A 65 -0.96 -3.66 6.90
CA ASN A 65 0.31 -3.24 7.52
C ASN A 65 1.50 -4.02 6.95
N ALA A 66 1.36 -5.34 6.84
CA ALA A 66 2.36 -6.19 6.20
C ALA A 66 2.53 -5.86 4.70
N GLY A 67 1.43 -5.54 4.01
CA GLY A 67 1.43 -5.08 2.63
C GLY A 67 2.23 -3.79 2.42
N PHE A 68 2.03 -2.77 3.27
CA PHE A 68 2.80 -1.53 3.23
C PHE A 68 4.28 -1.77 3.51
N ALA A 69 4.62 -2.58 4.52
CA ALA A 69 6.01 -2.94 4.79
C ALA A 69 6.67 -3.65 3.59
N THR A 70 5.95 -4.59 2.97
CA THR A 70 6.40 -5.30 1.76
C THR A 70 6.62 -4.34 0.60
N LEU A 71 5.67 -3.43 0.35
CA LEU A 71 5.79 -2.40 -0.68
C LEU A 71 6.96 -1.45 -0.42
N ALA A 72 7.25 -1.11 0.84
CA ALA A 72 8.41 -0.29 1.17
C ALA A 72 9.71 -0.98 0.76
N VAL A 73 9.86 -2.27 1.10
CA VAL A 73 11.04 -3.07 0.74
C VAL A 73 11.19 -3.20 -0.78
N TYR A 74 10.11 -3.56 -1.48
CA TYR A 74 10.17 -3.72 -2.94
C TYR A 74 10.43 -2.41 -3.67
N ASN A 75 9.84 -1.29 -3.24
CA ASN A 75 10.14 0.02 -3.82
C ASN A 75 11.60 0.41 -3.59
N TYR A 76 12.16 0.16 -2.40
CA TYR A 76 13.58 0.40 -2.18
C TYR A 76 14.45 -0.47 -3.08
N TYR A 77 14.14 -1.75 -3.21
CA TYR A 77 14.83 -2.66 -4.13
C TYR A 77 14.74 -2.21 -5.60
N TRP A 78 13.55 -1.83 -6.06
CA TRP A 78 13.31 -1.32 -7.41
C TRP A 78 13.99 0.02 -7.68
N SER A 79 14.27 0.82 -6.65
CA SER A 79 15.10 2.02 -6.79
C SER A 79 16.55 1.68 -7.18
N ILE A 80 17.04 0.49 -6.84
CA ILE A 80 18.40 0.04 -7.15
C ILE A 80 18.42 -0.69 -8.49
N THR A 81 17.41 -1.52 -8.77
CA THR A 81 17.38 -2.35 -9.97
C THR A 81 16.72 -1.68 -11.17
N GLY A 82 16.00 -0.57 -10.98
CA GLY A 82 15.25 0.12 -12.02
C GLY A 82 13.91 -0.55 -12.33
N GLY A 83 13.12 -0.81 -11.30
CA GLY A 83 11.78 -1.36 -11.41
C GLY A 83 11.69 -2.88 -11.53
N PRO A 84 10.45 -3.44 -11.54
CA PRO A 84 10.18 -4.86 -11.71
C PRO A 84 10.82 -5.44 -12.98
N LYS A 85 11.63 -6.50 -12.84
CA LYS A 85 12.33 -7.14 -13.96
C LYS A 85 11.69 -8.44 -14.40
N THR A 86 11.33 -9.28 -13.44
CA THR A 86 10.82 -10.63 -13.71
C THR A 86 9.29 -10.64 -13.84
N THR A 87 8.72 -11.63 -14.52
CA THR A 87 7.26 -11.79 -14.59
C THR A 87 6.60 -11.83 -13.20
N PRO A 88 7.11 -12.59 -12.22
CA PRO A 88 6.57 -12.56 -10.86
C PRO A 88 6.58 -11.16 -10.22
N GLU A 89 7.66 -10.40 -10.36
CA GLU A 89 7.72 -9.03 -9.82
C GLU A 89 6.72 -8.10 -10.50
N LYS A 90 6.54 -8.22 -11.81
CA LYS A 90 5.56 -7.43 -12.57
C LYS A 90 4.14 -7.78 -12.13
N THR A 91 3.83 -9.07 -11.96
CA THR A 91 2.54 -9.52 -11.46
C THR A 91 2.28 -8.97 -10.06
N LEU A 92 3.26 -9.10 -9.15
CA LEU A 92 3.16 -8.54 -7.80
C LEU A 92 2.90 -7.03 -7.82
N PHE A 93 3.65 -6.29 -8.62
CA PHE A 93 3.48 -4.84 -8.80
C PHE A 93 2.07 -4.49 -9.25
N TRP A 94 1.58 -5.11 -10.34
CA TRP A 94 0.27 -4.79 -10.89
C TRP A 94 -0.88 -5.20 -9.98
N SER A 95 -0.77 -6.34 -9.30
CA SER A 95 -1.77 -6.78 -8.31
C SER A 95 -1.86 -5.80 -7.14
N LEU A 96 -0.72 -5.36 -6.60
CA LEU A 96 -0.68 -4.41 -5.50
C LEU A 96 -1.15 -3.00 -5.91
N LEU A 97 -0.78 -2.53 -7.11
CA LEU A 97 -1.26 -1.26 -7.65
C LEU A 97 -2.79 -1.28 -7.81
N ALA A 98 -3.34 -2.33 -8.42
CA ALA A 98 -4.79 -2.46 -8.60
C ALA A 98 -5.54 -2.50 -7.26
N ALA A 99 -5.06 -3.30 -6.30
CA ALA A 99 -5.65 -3.36 -4.96
C ALA A 99 -5.60 -2.01 -4.24
N SER A 100 -4.48 -1.29 -4.35
CA SER A 100 -4.29 0.01 -3.71
C SER A 100 -5.21 1.07 -4.31
N LEU A 101 -5.30 1.17 -5.64
CA LEU A 101 -6.21 2.10 -6.31
C LEU A 101 -7.69 1.77 -6.03
N TRP A 102 -8.02 0.49 -5.90
CA TRP A 102 -9.35 0.07 -5.48
C TRP A 102 -9.67 0.52 -4.06
N ALA A 103 -8.73 0.38 -3.11
CA ALA A 103 -8.87 0.90 -1.75
C ALA A 103 -8.99 2.43 -1.74
N ALA A 104 -8.17 3.13 -2.53
CA ALA A 104 -8.20 4.58 -2.68
C ALA A 104 -9.58 5.08 -3.13
N ARG A 105 -10.19 4.42 -4.11
CA ARG A 105 -11.56 4.72 -4.56
C ARG A 105 -12.57 4.59 -3.42
N ARG A 106 -12.48 3.55 -2.60
CA ARG A 106 -13.39 3.34 -1.46
C ARG A 106 -13.22 4.40 -0.38
N TYR A 107 -11.98 4.76 -0.06
CA TYR A 107 -11.67 5.83 0.88
C TYR A 107 -12.17 7.19 0.40
N ALA A 108 -11.92 7.54 -0.87
CA ALA A 108 -12.43 8.77 -1.46
C ALA A 108 -13.96 8.83 -1.47
N ALA A 109 -14.64 7.72 -1.78
CA ALA A 109 -16.10 7.63 -1.74
C ALA A 109 -16.68 7.78 -0.32
N ALA A 110 -15.90 7.42 0.72
CA ALA A 110 -16.26 7.61 2.13
C ALA A 110 -15.84 8.98 2.68
N GLY A 111 -15.22 9.86 1.87
CA GLY A 111 -14.71 11.16 2.32
C GLY A 111 -13.50 11.08 3.25
N VAL A 112 -12.81 9.93 3.30
CA VAL A 112 -11.65 9.69 4.16
C VAL A 112 -10.38 9.82 3.33
N TYR A 113 -9.69 10.95 3.44
CA TYR A 113 -8.57 11.26 2.55
C TYR A 113 -7.18 10.95 3.12
N SER A 114 -7.04 10.81 4.44
CA SER A 114 -5.75 10.54 5.09
C SER A 114 -5.02 9.30 4.55
N PRO A 115 -5.68 8.17 4.19
CA PRO A 115 -4.98 6.99 3.69
C PRO A 115 -4.54 7.12 2.23
N LEU A 116 -5.05 8.10 1.47
CA LEU A 116 -4.80 8.19 0.03
C LEU A 116 -3.32 8.37 -0.32
N THR A 117 -2.53 8.95 0.58
CA THR A 117 -1.08 9.06 0.39
C THR A 117 -0.43 7.68 0.18
N SER A 118 -0.85 6.68 0.94
CA SER A 118 -0.25 5.34 0.88
C SER A 118 -0.90 4.45 -0.17
N VAL A 119 -2.22 4.55 -0.35
CA VAL A 119 -2.97 3.68 -1.27
C VAL A 119 -3.15 4.26 -2.68
N ALA A 120 -2.85 5.53 -2.91
CA ALA A 120 -2.89 6.14 -4.25
C ALA A 120 -1.55 6.77 -4.64
N VAL A 121 -1.04 7.69 -3.84
CA VAL A 121 0.15 8.48 -4.22
C VAL A 121 1.39 7.58 -4.31
N ALA A 122 1.71 6.82 -3.26
CA ALA A 122 2.87 5.91 -3.27
C ALA A 122 2.88 4.91 -4.45
N PRO A 123 1.80 4.15 -4.74
CA PRO A 123 1.81 3.21 -5.86
C PRO A 123 1.87 3.92 -7.23
N LEU A 124 1.31 5.12 -7.37
CA LEU A 124 1.46 5.92 -8.60
C LEU A 124 2.88 6.46 -8.79
N LEU A 125 3.57 6.85 -7.70
CA LEU A 125 5.00 7.20 -7.75
C LEU A 125 5.84 5.98 -8.18
N SER A 126 5.50 4.79 -7.68
CA SER A 126 6.16 3.55 -8.08
C SER A 126 5.99 3.27 -9.58
N LEU A 127 4.77 3.50 -10.10
CA LEU A 127 4.46 3.36 -11.53
C LEU A 127 5.25 4.37 -12.37
N ALA A 128 5.23 5.64 -11.98
CA ALA A 128 5.99 6.69 -12.65
C ALA A 128 7.50 6.39 -12.61
N GLY A 129 8.00 5.91 -11.48
CA GLY A 129 9.40 5.50 -11.31
C GLY A 129 9.77 4.37 -12.26
N TRP A 130 8.87 3.41 -12.48
CA TRP A 130 9.11 2.33 -13.42
C TRP A 130 9.18 2.80 -14.87
N TYR A 131 8.28 3.70 -15.30
CA TYR A 131 8.32 4.25 -16.66
C TYR A 131 9.47 5.22 -16.90
N ALA A 132 10.08 5.75 -15.83
CA ALA A 132 11.26 6.60 -15.89
C ALA A 132 12.59 5.83 -15.81
N ALA A 133 12.57 4.52 -15.57
CA ALA A 133 13.74 3.67 -15.35
C ALA A 133 14.30 3.08 -16.66
#